data_AF-A0A6N2NBM5-F1
#
_entry.id   AF-A0A6N2NBM5-F1
#
_cell.length_a   1.000
_cell.length_b   1.000
_cell.length_c   1.000
_cell.angle_alpha   90.00
_cell.angle_beta   90.00
_cell.angle_gamma   90.00
#
_symmetry.space_group_name_H-M   'P 1'
#
loop_
_entity.id
_entity.type
_entity.pdbx_description
1 polymer ?
#
loop_
_entity_poly.entity_id
_entity_poly.type
_entity_poly.pdbx_seq_one_letter_code
_entity_poly.pdbx_strand_id
1 'polypeptide(L)'
;MVRSAFHECPQDRPSNAMPMSNWLQCQEVLHDDAGGVEGTICGKWRRAPFSEVQTDSWDCSCSVLWDPSHSDCAVPQELETDEVSRQLKYVEQLRLRLAKKRRIS
;
A
#
# COMPACT_ATOMS: atom_id res chain seq x y z
N MET A 1 7.11 -13.87 -40.65
CA MET A 1 6.65 -14.92 -39.73
C MET A 1 7.48 -14.87 -38.45
N VAL A 2 6.95 -14.30 -37.36
CA VAL A 2 7.06 -14.85 -35.99
C VAL A 2 5.84 -14.30 -35.23
N ARG A 3 4.95 -15.21 -34.81
CA ARG A 3 3.80 -14.91 -33.95
C ARG A 3 4.32 -14.89 -32.51
N SER A 4 4.18 -13.77 -31.81
CA SER A 4 4.18 -13.78 -30.35
C SER A 4 2.76 -13.45 -29.90
N ALA A 5 2.03 -14.50 -29.53
CA ALA A 5 0.71 -14.38 -28.94
C ALA A 5 0.86 -13.77 -27.55
N PHE A 6 0.60 -12.47 -27.43
CA PHE A 6 0.14 -11.93 -26.17
C PHE A 6 -1.17 -12.65 -25.85
N HIS A 7 -1.20 -13.37 -24.73
CA HIS A 7 -2.45 -13.93 -24.22
C HIS A 7 -3.27 -12.75 -23.71
N GLU A 8 -4.03 -12.12 -24.61
CA GLU A 8 -5.09 -11.18 -24.26
C GLU A 8 -6.11 -11.95 -23.42
N CYS A 9 -6.17 -11.60 -22.13
CA CYS A 9 -7.22 -12.08 -21.25
C CYS A 9 -8.49 -11.26 -21.57
N PRO A 10 -9.62 -11.89 -21.95
CA PRO A 10 -10.83 -11.17 -22.35
C PRO A 10 -11.29 -10.22 -21.24
N GLN A 11 -11.50 -8.97 -21.62
CA GLN A 11 -12.02 -7.92 -20.77
C GLN A 11 -13.48 -8.22 -20.43
N ASP A 12 -13.75 -8.58 -19.17
CA ASP A 12 -15.11 -8.64 -18.64
C ASP A 12 -15.26 -7.66 -17.45
N ARG A 13 -16.07 -6.62 -17.69
CA ARG A 13 -16.57 -5.53 -16.83
C ARG A 13 -15.61 -4.42 -16.39
N PRO A 14 -16.06 -3.15 -16.38
CA PRO A 14 -15.41 -2.07 -15.67
C PRO A 14 -15.73 -2.21 -14.18
N SER A 15 -15.18 -3.25 -13.54
CA SER A 15 -14.83 -3.10 -12.14
C SER A 15 -13.75 -2.04 -12.14
N ASN A 16 -13.94 -0.98 -11.36
CA ASN A 16 -12.92 -0.03 -10.96
C ASN A 16 -11.80 -0.77 -10.20
N ALA A 17 -11.11 -1.68 -10.90
CA ALA A 17 -9.98 -2.42 -10.40
C ALA A 17 -8.86 -1.39 -10.39
N MET A 18 -8.82 -0.63 -9.29
CA MET A 18 -7.64 0.13 -8.98
C MET A 18 -6.46 -0.81 -9.17
N PRO A 19 -5.42 -0.40 -9.93
CA PRO A 19 -4.20 -1.17 -10.02
C PRO A 19 -3.84 -1.60 -8.60
N MET A 20 -3.63 -2.91 -8.40
CA MET A 20 -3.27 -3.41 -7.08
C MET A 20 -2.14 -2.51 -6.56
N SER A 21 -2.35 -1.88 -5.42
CA SER A 21 -1.42 -0.91 -4.82
C SER A 21 -0.88 -1.50 -3.54
N ASN A 22 0.34 -1.13 -3.18
CA ASN A 22 0.89 -1.44 -1.87
C ASN A 22 0.33 -0.44 -0.84
N TRP A 23 0.45 -0.79 0.44
CA TRP A 23 0.15 0.08 1.56
C TRP A 23 1.38 0.22 2.45
N LEU A 24 1.72 1.45 2.82
CA LEU A 24 2.82 1.77 3.73
C LEU A 24 2.28 2.51 4.95
N GLN A 25 2.81 2.17 6.12
CA GLN A 25 2.44 2.77 7.39
C GLN A 25 3.49 3.79 7.81
N CYS A 26 3.04 5.02 8.08
CA CYS A 26 3.86 6.11 8.57
C CYS A 26 4.43 5.79 9.95
N GLN A 27 5.75 5.88 10.09
CA GLN A 27 6.47 5.65 11.35
C GLN A 27 6.87 6.96 12.06
N GLU A 28 6.52 8.12 11.49
CA GLU A 28 6.87 9.43 12.07
C GLU A 28 6.28 9.60 13.47
N VAL A 29 7.11 10.08 14.39
CA VAL A 29 6.74 10.38 15.77
C VAL A 29 6.41 11.87 15.88
N LEU A 30 5.14 12.18 16.08
CA LEU A 30 4.65 13.55 16.22
C LEU A 30 4.83 14.01 17.67
N HIS A 31 5.53 15.13 17.85
CA HIS A 31 5.69 15.76 19.15
C HIS A 31 4.71 16.93 19.27
N ASP A 32 3.91 16.96 20.33
CA ASP A 32 3.07 18.13 20.61
C ASP A 32 3.94 19.29 21.10
N ASP A 33 3.67 20.50 20.60
CA ASP A 33 4.34 21.75 21.01
C ASP A 33 4.17 22.06 22.52
N ALA A 34 3.34 21.30 23.23
CA ALA A 34 3.01 21.46 24.64
C ALA A 34 4.05 20.88 25.63
N GLY A 35 5.21 20.41 25.17
CA GLY A 35 6.31 19.98 26.05
C GLY A 35 6.03 18.69 26.83
N GLY A 36 5.13 17.84 26.33
CA GLY A 36 4.90 16.49 26.84
C GLY A 36 5.93 15.51 26.30
N VAL A 37 6.51 14.70 27.18
CA VAL A 37 7.72 13.87 26.95
C VAL A 37 7.48 12.66 26.02
N GLU A 38 6.26 12.42 25.57
CA GLU A 38 5.90 11.23 24.78
C GLU A 38 5.32 11.63 23.42
N GLY A 39 6.08 11.39 22.35
CA GLY A 39 5.63 11.62 20.99
C GLY A 39 4.65 10.52 20.53
N THR A 40 3.64 10.89 19.75
CA THR A 40 2.64 9.96 19.23
C THR A 40 2.98 9.56 17.79
N ILE A 41 3.05 8.26 17.51
CA ILE A 41 3.28 7.76 16.15
C ILE A 41 2.10 8.13 15.25
N CYS A 42 2.37 8.69 14.07
CA CYS A 42 1.35 9.05 13.09
C CYS A 42 0.49 7.85 12.67
N GLY A 43 1.14 6.72 12.34
CA GLY A 43 0.50 5.41 12.14
C GLY A 43 -0.44 5.29 10.95
N LYS A 44 -0.61 6.36 10.15
CA LYS A 44 -1.49 6.39 8.99
C LYS A 44 -0.99 5.50 7.87
N TRP A 45 -1.92 4.87 7.17
CA TRP A 45 -1.67 4.10 5.96
C TRP A 45 -1.78 4.97 4.71
N ARG A 46 -0.78 4.91 3.84
CA ARG A 46 -0.80 5.57 2.52
C ARG A 46 -0.70 4.52 1.41
N ARG A 47 -1.40 4.76 0.30
CA ARG A 47 -1.21 3.97 -0.91
C ARG A 47 0.17 4.24 -1.49
N ALA A 48 0.80 3.18 -1.95
CA ALA A 48 2.10 3.25 -2.57
C ALA A 48 2.16 2.39 -3.84
N PRO A 49 3.03 2.77 -4.79
CA PRO A 49 3.43 1.88 -5.87
C PRO A 49 3.95 0.54 -5.33
N PHE A 50 3.82 -0.52 -6.11
CA PHE A 50 4.28 -1.86 -5.72
C PHE A 50 5.78 -2.00 -5.47
N SER A 51 6.58 -1.14 -6.09
CA SER A 51 8.03 -1.10 -5.92
C SER A 51 8.44 -0.60 -4.54
N GLU A 52 7.57 0.17 -3.89
CA GLU A 52 7.85 0.74 -2.58
C GLU A 52 7.70 -0.32 -1.50
N VAL A 53 8.62 -0.28 -0.54
CA VAL A 53 8.71 -1.26 0.55
C VAL A 53 8.63 -0.51 1.88
N GLN A 54 7.99 -1.13 2.88
CA GLN A 54 7.97 -0.60 4.24
C GLN A 54 9.39 -0.51 4.79
N THR A 55 9.76 0.67 5.31
CA THR A 55 10.99 0.89 6.06
C THR A 55 10.67 1.54 7.41
N ASP A 56 11.60 1.44 8.35
CA ASP A 56 11.43 1.99 9.70
C ASP A 56 11.45 3.53 9.72
N SER A 57 12.01 4.15 8.67
CA SER A 57 12.07 5.62 8.51
C SER A 57 11.06 6.13 7.48
N TRP A 58 10.07 5.33 7.09
CA TRP A 58 9.07 5.77 6.11
C TRP A 58 8.03 6.68 6.77
N ASP A 59 7.79 7.84 6.17
CA ASP A 59 6.80 8.81 6.63
C ASP A 59 5.82 9.24 5.52
N CYS A 60 4.81 10.05 5.86
CA CYS A 60 3.86 10.54 4.85
C CYS A 60 4.54 11.41 3.78
N SER A 61 5.58 12.17 4.12
CA SER A 61 6.26 13.08 3.17
C SER A 61 6.87 12.32 1.99
N CYS A 62 7.30 11.08 2.22
CA CYS A 62 7.80 10.19 1.17
C CYS A 62 6.80 9.96 0.03
N SER A 63 5.48 10.08 0.28
CA SER A 63 4.48 9.89 -0.77
C SER A 63 4.39 11.05 -1.76
N VAL A 64 5.05 12.19 -1.51
CA VAL A 64 4.97 13.38 -2.38
C VAL A 64 5.30 13.09 -3.84
N LEU A 65 6.11 12.07 -4.10
CA LEU A 65 6.51 11.66 -5.44
C LEU A 65 5.37 11.05 -6.27
N TRP A 66 4.34 10.47 -5.64
CA TRP A 66 3.25 9.77 -6.33
C TRP A 66 1.85 10.13 -5.83
N ASP A 67 1.73 10.68 -4.63
CA ASP A 67 0.49 11.16 -4.03
C ASP A 67 0.77 12.40 -3.16
N PRO A 68 0.90 13.59 -3.78
CA PRO A 68 1.08 14.86 -3.07
C PRO A 68 -0.11 15.25 -2.19
N SER A 69 -1.30 14.70 -2.45
CA SER A 69 -2.51 15.06 -1.71
C SER A 69 -2.52 14.46 -0.30
N HIS A 70 -1.80 13.35 -0.10
CA HIS A 70 -1.69 12.64 1.17
C HIS A 70 -0.27 12.66 1.75
N SER A 71 0.61 13.54 1.27
CA SER A 71 2.03 13.57 1.65
C SER A 71 2.33 14.31 2.95
N ASP A 72 1.36 14.44 3.84
CA ASP A 72 1.51 15.14 5.12
C ASP A 72 0.77 14.37 6.24
N CYS A 73 1.36 14.33 7.43
CA CYS A 73 0.79 13.63 8.59
C CYS A 73 -0.53 14.23 9.08
N ALA A 74 -0.81 15.50 8.81
CA ALA A 74 -2.07 16.16 9.13
C ALA A 74 -3.22 15.74 8.20
N VAL A 75 -2.91 15.21 7.01
CA VAL A 75 -3.94 14.79 6.06
C VAL A 75 -4.60 13.49 6.53
N PRO A 76 -5.95 13.38 6.50
CA PRO A 76 -6.66 12.15 6.82
C PRO A 76 -6.21 10.93 6.00
N GLN A 77 -6.42 9.74 6.54
CA GLN A 77 -6.19 8.48 5.82
C GLN A 77 -7.28 8.27 4.78
N GLU A 78 -6.94 7.69 3.62
CA GLU A 78 -7.91 7.49 2.53
C GLU A 78 -8.98 6.42 2.88
N LEU A 79 -8.56 5.32 3.50
CA LEU A 79 -9.43 4.22 3.92
C LEU A 79 -9.21 3.94 5.40
N GLU A 80 -10.24 3.50 6.13
CA GLU A 80 -10.07 3.07 7.51
C GLU A 80 -9.04 1.93 7.67
N THR A 81 -8.34 1.90 8.80
CA THR A 81 -7.28 0.92 9.08
C THR A 81 -7.76 -0.53 8.97
N ASP A 82 -9.02 -0.79 9.32
CA ASP A 82 -9.63 -2.12 9.18
C ASP A 82 -9.82 -2.56 7.72
N GLU A 83 -10.08 -1.62 6.83
CA GLU A 83 -10.19 -1.90 5.39
C GLU A 83 -8.81 -2.16 4.79
N VAL A 84 -7.82 -1.33 5.12
CA VAL A 84 -6.41 -1.56 4.71
C VAL A 84 -5.92 -2.92 5.19
N SER A 85 -6.18 -3.25 6.45
CA SER A 85 -5.81 -4.54 7.04
C SER A 85 -6.45 -5.73 6.32
N ARG A 86 -7.71 -5.60 5.88
CA ARG A 86 -8.38 -6.65 5.08
C ARG A 86 -7.70 -6.84 3.73
N GLN A 87 -7.32 -5.76 3.06
CA GLN A 87 -6.62 -5.82 1.77
C GLN A 87 -5.24 -6.48 1.90
N LEU A 88 -4.46 -6.09 2.92
CA LEU A 88 -3.14 -6.70 3.19
C LEU A 88 -3.24 -8.21 3.45
N LYS A 89 -4.20 -8.63 4.29
CA LYS A 89 -4.45 -10.07 4.55
C LYS A 89 -4.84 -10.82 3.29
N TYR A 90 -5.65 -10.22 2.42
CA TYR A 90 -6.04 -10.85 1.16
C TYR A 90 -4.82 -11.03 0.23
N VAL A 91 -3.95 -10.02 0.11
CA VAL A 91 -2.71 -10.12 -0.68
C VAL A 91 -1.80 -11.22 -0.12
N GLU A 92 -1.66 -11.33 1.20
CA GLU A 92 -0.88 -12.40 1.84
C GLU A 92 -1.45 -13.80 1.52
N GLN A 93 -2.78 -13.97 1.63
CA GLN A 93 -3.44 -15.22 1.26
C GLN A 93 -3.20 -15.60 -0.20
N LEU A 94 -3.26 -14.62 -1.12
CA LEU A 94 -2.95 -14.85 -2.53
C LEU A 94 -1.49 -15.28 -2.72
N ARG A 95 -0.53 -14.62 -2.05
CA ARG A 95 0.89 -14.99 -2.09
C ARG A 95 1.12 -16.43 -1.62
N LEU A 96 0.48 -16.83 -0.52
CA LEU A 96 0.56 -18.21 0.00
C LEU A 96 0.00 -19.24 -0.99
N ARG A 97 -1.15 -18.96 -1.61
CA ARG A 97 -1.76 -19.85 -2.62
C ARG A 97 -0.86 -20.01 -3.84
N LEU A 98 -0.28 -18.92 -4.33
CA LEU A 98 0.65 -18.93 -5.46
C LEU A 98 1.95 -19.69 -5.13
N ALA A 99 2.51 -19.50 -3.94
CA ALA A 99 3.67 -20.23 -3.47
C ALA A 99 3.39 -21.75 -3.38
N LYS A 100 2.21 -22.14 -2.89
CA LYS A 100 1.79 -23.55 -2.86
C LYS A 100 1.69 -24.14 -4.26
N LYS A 101 1.10 -23.42 -5.21
CA LYS A 101 0.96 -23.89 -6.61
C LYS A 101 2.32 -24.14 -7.27
N ARG A 102 3.30 -23.24 -7.06
CA ARG A 102 4.67 -23.37 -7.57
C ARG A 102 5.46 -24.55 -7.01
N ARG A 103 5.08 -25.06 -5.83
CA ARG A 103 5.71 -26.25 -5.22
C ARG A 103 5.14 -27.57 -5.74
N ILE A 104 4.02 -27.52 -6.46
CA ILE A 104 3.31 -28.70 -6.99
C ILE A 104 3.60 -28.88 -8.49
N SER A 105 4.06 -27.83 -9.17
CA SER A 105 4.56 -27.84 -10.56
C SER A 105 6.05 -28.15 -10.62
#